data_AF-A0A1E4NXF6-F1
#
_entry.id   AF-A0A1E4NXF6-F1
#
_cell.length_a   1.000
_cell.length_b   1.000
_cell.length_c   1.000
_cell.angle_alpha   90.00
_cell.angle_beta   90.00
_cell.angle_gamma   90.00
#
_symmetry.space_group_name_H-M   'P 1'
#
loop_
_entity.id
_entity.type
_entity.pdbx_description
1 polymer ?
#
loop_
_entity_poly.entity_id
_entity_poly.type
_entity_poly.pdbx_seq_one_letter_code
_entity_poly.pdbx_strand_id
1 'polypeptide(L)' 'MMYSHKGSPNRWRVDRYRDIVADLGVCNVKFEPTMRADDNDVSAVRPRLAHPFRDLDVEDLRWLGMWLRFEKRAE' A
#
# COMPACT_ATOMS: atom_id res chain seq x y z
N MET A 1 -15.60 23.02 3.91
CA MET A 1 -16.04 21.63 4.15
C MET A 1 -14.79 20.76 4.24
N MET A 2 -14.31 20.45 5.45
CA MET A 2 -13.13 19.57 5.62
C MET A 2 -13.60 18.12 5.64
N TYR A 3 -13.65 17.49 4.46
CA TYR A 3 -13.86 16.05 4.38
C TYR A 3 -12.52 15.35 4.64
N SER A 4 -12.16 15.23 5.92
CA SER A 4 -10.99 14.45 6.33
C SER A 4 -11.42 12.99 6.36
N HIS A 5 -10.84 12.12 5.52
CA HIS A 5 -11.09 10.67 5.54
C HIS A 5 -10.64 9.96 6.85
N LYS A 6 -10.46 10.71 7.95
CA LYS A 6 -10.18 10.17 9.28
C LYS A 6 -11.31 9.21 9.68
N GLY A 7 -10.95 7.94 9.92
CA GLY A 7 -11.87 6.88 10.30
C GLY A 7 -12.39 6.02 9.16
N SER A 8 -12.08 6.34 7.89
CA SER A 8 -12.29 5.39 6.79
C SER A 8 -11.16 4.36 6.80
N PRO A 9 -11.46 3.05 6.68
CA PRO A 9 -10.42 2.04 6.54
C PRO A 9 -9.47 2.44 5.42
N ASN A 10 -8.16 2.28 5.63
CA ASN A 10 -7.21 2.49 4.56
C ASN A 10 -7.52 1.48 3.43
N ARG A 11 -8.08 1.97 2.33
CA ARG A 11 -8.42 1.16 1.15
C ARG A 11 -7.26 1.09 0.17
N TRP A 12 -6.18 1.84 0.41
CA TRP A 12 -5.03 1.86 -0.50
C TRP A 12 -4.04 0.78 -0.11
N ARG A 13 -3.51 0.10 -1.13
CA ARG A 13 -2.44 -0.88 -1.00
C ARG A 13 -1.11 -0.19 -1.32
N VAL A 14 -0.02 -0.95 -1.15
CA VAL A 14 1.36 -0.42 -1.25
C VAL A 14 1.67 0.18 -2.62
N ASP A 15 1.05 -0.33 -3.69
CA ASP A 15 1.12 0.21 -5.05
C ASP A 15 0.82 1.72 -5.08
N ARG A 16 -0.28 2.15 -4.46
CA ARG A 16 -0.68 3.56 -4.47
C ARG A 16 0.27 4.44 -3.69
N TYR A 17 0.88 3.93 -2.62
CA TYR A 17 1.88 4.69 -1.89
C TYR A 17 3.19 4.80 -2.69
N ARG A 18 3.56 3.78 -3.48
CA ARG A 18 4.70 3.87 -4.39
C ARG A 18 4.49 4.94 -5.45
N ASP A 19 3.29 4.99 -6.05
CA ASP A 19 2.92 6.04 -7.01
C ASP A 19 3.07 7.43 -6.38
N ILE A 20 2.45 7.65 -5.21
CA ILE A 20 2.50 8.95 -4.52
C ILE A 20 3.93 9.36 -4.20
N VAL A 21 4.75 8.44 -3.67
CA VAL A 21 6.11 8.77 -3.24
C VAL A 21 7.03 9.04 -4.42
N ALA A 22 6.80 8.40 -5.57
CA ALA A 22 7.53 8.70 -6.80
C ALA A 22 7.40 10.19 -7.20
N ASP A 23 6.25 10.80 -6.93
CA ASP A 23 5.96 12.20 -7.27
C ASP A 23 6.41 13.21 -6.20
N LEU A 24 6.77 12.77 -4.99
CA LEU A 24 7.03 13.66 -3.84
C LEU A 24 8.42 14.30 -3.81
N GLY A 25 9.31 13.98 -4.75
CA GLY A 25 10.67 14.56 -4.80
C GLY A 25 11.57 14.19 -3.62
N VAL A 26 11.28 13.08 -2.93
CA VAL A 26 12.02 12.57 -1.77
C VAL A 26 13.13 11.60 -2.19
N CYS A 27 13.99 11.19 -1.26
CA CYS A 27 15.04 10.18 -1.47
C CYS A 27 15.02 9.09 -0.39
N ASN A 28 15.85 8.05 -0.56
CA ASN A 28 15.99 6.94 0.39
C ASN A 28 14.65 6.28 0.78
N VAL A 29 13.75 6.16 -0.20
CA VAL A 29 12.41 5.60 -0.02
C VAL A 29 12.49 4.11 0.28
N LYS A 30 11.87 3.68 1.38
CA LYS A 30 11.76 2.28 1.78
C LYS A 30 10.34 1.96 2.23
N PHE A 31 9.87 0.81 1.76
CA PHE A 31 8.60 0.21 2.11
C PHE A 31 8.88 -1.12 2.81
N GLU A 32 8.32 -1.32 3.98
CA GLU A 32 8.48 -2.56 4.75
C GLU A 32 7.12 -3.04 5.23
N PRO A 33 6.72 -4.30 4.96
CA PRO A 33 5.46 -4.81 5.45
C PRO A 33 5.52 -4.98 6.98
N THR A 34 4.48 -4.56 7.68
CA THR A 34 4.35 -4.84 9.12
C THR A 34 3.81 -6.25 9.37
N MET A 35 3.01 -6.76 8.42
CA MET A 35 2.44 -8.09 8.45
C MET A 35 2.15 -8.55 7.02
N ARG A 36 2.33 -9.85 6.78
CA ARG A 36 2.04 -10.50 5.50
C ARG A 36 0.98 -11.59 5.71
N ALA A 37 0.04 -11.68 4.78
CA ALA A 37 -0.86 -12.81 4.67
C ALA A 37 -0.15 -14.03 4.04
N ASP A 38 -0.66 -15.21 4.34
CA ASP A 38 -0.26 -16.45 3.69
C ASP A 38 -0.75 -16.51 2.23
N ASP A 39 -0.05 -17.25 1.38
CA ASP A 39 -0.40 -17.38 -0.03
C ASP A 39 -1.75 -18.08 -0.23
N ASN A 40 -2.11 -19.01 0.67
CA ASN A 40 -3.40 -19.69 0.64
C ASN A 40 -4.55 -18.72 0.94
N ASP A 41 -4.37 -17.85 1.94
CA ASP A 41 -5.36 -16.83 2.30
C ASP A 41 -5.56 -15.85 1.16
N VAL A 42 -4.46 -15.36 0.56
CA VAL A 42 -4.52 -14.44 -0.58
C VAL A 42 -5.23 -15.09 -1.77
N SER A 43 -4.90 -16.34 -2.09
CA SER A 43 -5.53 -17.08 -3.18
C SER A 43 -7.03 -17.28 -2.95
N ALA A 44 -7.43 -17.57 -1.70
CA ALA A 44 -8.83 -17.76 -1.33
C ALA A 44 -9.68 -16.48 -1.44
N VAL A 45 -9.10 -15.31 -1.10
CA VAL A 45 -9.84 -14.03 -1.12
C VAL A 45 -9.75 -13.31 -2.46
N ARG A 46 -8.68 -13.46 -3.25
CA ARG A 46 -8.43 -12.70 -4.49
C ARG A 46 -9.62 -12.68 -5.47
N PRO A 47 -10.33 -13.80 -5.74
CA PRO A 47 -11.49 -13.80 -6.64
C PRO A 47 -12.66 -12.93 -6.15
N ARG A 48 -12.74 -12.68 -4.84
CA ARG A 48 -13.81 -11.91 -4.20
C ARG A 48 -13.48 -10.42 -4.06
N LEU A 49 -12.22 -10.04 -4.31
CA LEU A 49 -11.79 -8.65 -4.24
C LEU A 49 -12.39 -7.84 -5.38
N ALA A 50 -12.61 -6.54 -5.12
CA ALA A 50 -12.94 -5.57 -6.16
C ALA A 50 -11.80 -5.48 -7.18
N HIS A 51 -12.12 -5.16 -8.43
CA HIS A 51 -11.20 -5.17 -9.57
C HIS A 51 -9.85 -4.48 -9.29
N PRO A 52 -9.77 -3.28 -8.68
CA PRO A 52 -8.49 -2.62 -8.45
C PRO A 52 -7.53 -3.41 -7.55
N PHE A 53 -8.04 -4.27 -6.67
CA PHE A 53 -7.22 -5.07 -5.76
C PHE A 53 -6.96 -6.49 -6.28
N ARG A 54 -7.83 -6.98 -7.18
CA ARG A 54 -7.72 -8.31 -7.77
C ARG A 54 -6.52 -8.41 -8.73
N ASP A 55 -6.21 -7.31 -9.40
CA ASP A 55 -5.16 -7.25 -10.41
C ASP A 55 -3.78 -6.89 -9.83
N LEU A 56 -3.72 -6.58 -8.53
CA LEU A 56 -2.45 -6.34 -7.85
C LEU A 56 -1.54 -7.57 -7.90
N ASP A 57 -0.24 -7.30 -7.85
CA ASP A 57 0.74 -8.35 -7.66
C ASP A 57 0.48 -9.11 -6.35
N VAL A 58 0.76 -10.41 -6.36
CA VAL A 58 0.49 -11.26 -5.19
C VAL A 58 1.28 -10.79 -3.98
N GLU A 59 2.53 -10.35 -4.15
CA GLU A 59 3.36 -9.88 -3.05
C GLU A 59 2.79 -8.60 -2.43
N ASP A 60 2.30 -7.68 -3.23
CA ASP A 60 1.65 -6.46 -2.74
C ASP A 60 0.32 -6.75 -2.05
N LEU A 61 -0.43 -7.73 -2.57
CA LEU A 61 -1.71 -8.11 -2.00
C LEU A 61 -1.54 -8.78 -0.62
N ARG A 62 -0.41 -9.46 -0.39
CA ARG A 62 -0.06 -10.05 0.91
C ARG A 62 0.18 -9.01 1.99
N TRP A 63 0.51 -7.76 1.66
CA TRP A 63 0.81 -6.76 2.68
C TRP A 63 -0.47 -6.34 3.40
N LEU A 64 -0.56 -6.69 4.69
CA LEU A 64 -1.69 -6.33 5.56
C LEU A 64 -1.48 -4.97 6.25
N GLY A 65 -0.26 -4.47 6.24
CA GLY A 65 0.14 -3.14 6.69
C GLY A 65 1.58 -2.86 6.28
N MET A 66 2.00 -1.60 6.37
CA MET A 66 3.35 -1.20 5.96
C MET A 66 3.90 -0.04 6.76
N TRP A 67 5.21 -0.01 6.93
CA TRP A 67 5.98 1.19 7.18
C TRP A 67 6.45 1.79 5.86
N LEU A 68 6.34 3.11 5.76
CA LEU A 68 6.92 3.92 4.70
C LEU A 68 7.88 4.91 5.34
N ARG A 69 9.14 4.90 4.91
CA ARG A 69 10.14 5.90 5.28
C ARG A 69 10.79 6.48 4.04
N PHE A 70 11.09 7.77 4.10
CA PHE A 70 11.84 8.49 3.08
C PHE A 70 12.52 9.68 3.75
N GLU A 71 13.49 10.26 3.06
CA GLU A 71 14.21 11.45 3.48
C GLU A 71 13.81 12.63 2.60
N LYS A 72 13.68 13.82 3.21
CA LYS A 72 13.58 15.06 2.43
C LYS A 72 14.93 15.26 1.75
N ARG A 73 14.95 15.59 0.46
CA ARG A 73 16.18 16.02 -0.20
C ARG A 73 16.72 17.26 0.53
N ALA A 74 18.01 17.24 0.86
CA ALA A 74 18.70 18.45 1.25
C ALA A 74 18.74 19.38 0.02
N GLU A 75 18.25 20.61 0.20
CA GLU A 75 18.37 21.69 -0.79
C GLU A 75 19.82 22.16 -0.90
#